data_AF-A0A2Z2JIV5-F1
#
_entry.id   AF-A0A2Z2JIV5-F1
#
_cell.length_a   1.000
_cell.length_b   1.000
_cell.length_c   1.000
_cell.angle_alpha   90.00
_cell.angle_beta   90.00
_cell.angle_gamma   90.00
#
_symmetry.space_group_name_H-M   'P 1'
#
loop_
_entity.id
_entity.type
_entity.pdbx_description
1 polymer ?
#
loop_
_entity_poly.entity_id
_entity_poly.type
_entity_poly.pdbx_seq_one_letter_code
_entity_poly.pdbx_strand_id
1 'polypeptide(L)' 'MAVPKKRTSKSKSKSRKATWKQKAYDAYNKSISLGKSVITGRASSFIYIQKRQENS' A
#
# COMPACT_ATOMS: atom_id res chain seq x y z
N MET A 1 -30.32 -18.39 -10.72
CA MET A 1 -28.99 -17.93 -10.24
C MET A 1 -28.19 -19.12 -9.75
N ALA A 2 -26.88 -19.15 -10.01
CA ALA A 2 -26.01 -20.23 -9.51
C ALA A 2 -25.80 -20.07 -8.00
N VAL A 3 -25.98 -21.17 -7.25
CA VAL A 3 -25.75 -21.23 -5.80
C VAL A 3 -24.66 -22.24 -5.48
N PRO A 4 -23.77 -21.97 -4.50
CA PRO A 4 -22.72 -22.89 -4.14
C PRO A 4 -23.32 -24.14 -3.48
N LYS A 5 -23.06 -25.31 -4.05
CA LYS A 5 -23.55 -26.58 -3.51
C LYS A 5 -22.95 -26.91 -2.14
N LYS A 6 -21.71 -26.47 -1.89
CA LYS A 6 -20.95 -26.69 -0.65
C LYS A 6 -20.14 -25.45 -0.32
N ARG A 7 -19.85 -25.27 0.98
CA ARG A 7 -18.98 -24.18 1.43
C ARG A 7 -17.54 -24.36 0.93
N THR A 8 -16.85 -23.26 0.71
CA THR A 8 -15.41 -23.29 0.44
C THR A 8 -14.65 -23.79 1.67
N SER A 9 -13.58 -24.57 1.48
CA SER A 9 -12.72 -25.01 2.59
C SER A 9 -12.05 -23.82 3.29
N LYS A 10 -11.73 -23.98 4.58
CA LYS A 10 -11.07 -22.93 5.38
C LYS A 10 -9.77 -22.45 4.71
N SER A 11 -8.98 -23.37 4.16
CA SER A 11 -7.71 -23.06 3.48
C SER A 11 -7.93 -22.16 2.25
N LYS A 12 -8.86 -22.53 1.35
CA LYS A 12 -9.17 -21.74 0.14
C LYS A 12 -9.72 -20.35 0.49
N SER A 13 -10.57 -20.23 1.51
CA SER A 13 -11.06 -18.92 1.96
C SER A 13 -9.95 -18.05 2.56
N LYS A 14 -9.03 -18.63 3.36
CA LYS A 14 -7.88 -17.91 3.92
C LYS A 14 -6.90 -17.45 2.84
N SER A 15 -6.61 -18.29 1.84
CA SER A 15 -5.75 -17.95 0.71
C SER A 15 -6.27 -16.74 -0.06
N ARG A 16 -7.57 -16.71 -0.42
CA ARG A 16 -8.19 -15.55 -1.07
C ARG A 16 -8.08 -14.27 -0.21
N LYS A 17 -8.28 -14.38 1.10
CA LYS A 17 -8.10 -13.25 2.03
C LYS A 17 -6.65 -12.77 2.09
N ALA A 18 -5.67 -13.66 2.03
CA ALA A 18 -4.25 -13.30 1.96
C ALA A 18 -3.93 -12.53 0.68
N THR A 19 -4.42 -13.00 -0.48
CA THR A 19 -4.28 -12.27 -1.75
C THR A 19 -4.90 -10.87 -1.69
N TRP A 20 -6.05 -10.73 -1.05
CA TRP A 20 -6.67 -9.40 -0.86
C TRP A 20 -5.81 -8.49 0.02
N LYS A 21 -5.24 -9.01 1.11
CA LYS A 21 -4.32 -8.25 2.00
C LYS A 21 -3.00 -7.89 1.31
N GLN A 22 -2.50 -8.74 0.42
CA GLN A 22 -1.25 -8.49 -0.31
C GLN A 22 -1.30 -7.19 -1.11
N LYS A 23 -2.45 -6.85 -1.69
CA LYS A 23 -2.63 -5.59 -2.42
C LYS A 23 -2.37 -4.35 -1.54
N ALA A 24 -2.78 -4.40 -0.27
CA ALA A 24 -2.51 -3.33 0.68
C ALA A 24 -1.03 -3.24 1.04
N TYR A 25 -0.36 -4.39 1.17
CA TYR A 25 1.09 -4.46 1.40
C TYR A 25 1.88 -3.84 0.24
N ASP A 26 1.48 -4.11 -1.01
CA ASP A 26 2.13 -3.53 -2.18
C ASP A 26 1.99 -2.00 -2.24
N ALA A 27 0.82 -1.47 -1.85
CA ALA A 27 0.60 -0.03 -1.71
C ALA A 27 1.45 0.59 -0.59
N TYR A 28 1.53 -0.09 0.55
CA TYR A 28 2.36 0.32 1.69
C TYR A 28 3.84 0.46 1.30
N ASN A 29 4.40 -0.52 0.58
CA ASN A 29 5.81 -0.48 0.17
C ASN A 29 6.13 0.74 -0.70
N LYS A 30 5.25 1.05 -1.66
CA LYS A 30 5.38 2.24 -2.52
C LYS A 30 5.30 3.53 -1.71
N SER A 31 4.33 3.62 -0.81
CA SER A 31 4.14 4.81 0.03
C SER A 31 5.33 5.06 0.97
N ILE A 32 5.91 4.01 1.56
CA ILE A 32 7.09 4.15 2.43
C ILE A 32 8.31 4.59 1.63
N SER A 33 8.55 3.97 0.47
CA SER A 33 9.67 4.35 -0.39
C SER A 33 9.56 5.83 -0.77
N LEU A 34 8.36 6.28 -1.13
CA LEU A 34 8.08 7.67 -1.46
C LEU A 34 8.32 8.61 -0.26
N GLY A 35 7.77 8.29 0.92
CA GLY A 35 7.96 9.10 2.12
C GLY A 35 9.43 9.26 2.52
N LYS A 36 10.22 8.19 2.47
CA LYS A 36 11.67 8.23 2.72
C LYS A 36 12.39 9.13 1.70
N SER A 37 12.01 9.04 0.43
CA SER A 37 12.59 9.87 -0.63
C SER A 37 12.30 11.37 -0.40
N VAL A 38 11.09 11.71 0.03
CA VAL A 38 10.69 13.10 0.34
C VAL A 38 11.46 13.64 1.55
N ILE A 39 11.55 12.86 2.64
CA ILE A 39 12.25 13.30 3.86
C ILE A 39 13.74 13.55 3.61
N THR A 40 14.38 12.70 2.81
CA THR A 40 15.82 12.84 2.54
C THR A 40 16.16 13.95 1.53
N GLY A 41 15.17 14.52 0.85
CA GLY A 41 15.38 15.58 -0.15
C GLY A 41 16.17 15.14 -1.39
N ARG A 42 16.39 13.84 -1.58
CA ARG A 42 17.17 13.26 -2.69
C ARG A 42 16.34 12.98 -3.94
N ALA A 43 15.02 13.19 -3.87
CA ALA A 43 14.12 12.97 -4.99
C ALA A 43 14.34 14.04 -6.07
N SER A 44 14.77 13.62 -7.27
CA SER A 44 14.96 14.54 -8.41
C SER A 44 13.70 14.70 -9.28
N SER A 45 12.78 13.74 -9.25
CA SER A 45 11.62 13.67 -10.15
C SER A 45 10.28 14.07 -9.53
N PHE A 46 10.22 14.23 -8.20
CA PHE A 46 8.98 14.54 -7.48
C PHE A 46 9.09 15.89 -6.76
N ILE A 47 8.22 16.82 -7.10
CA ILE A 47 8.15 18.14 -6.47
C ILE A 47 7.20 18.07 -5.27
N TYR A 48 7.76 18.09 -4.07
CA TYR A 48 6.99 18.25 -2.84
C TYR A 48 7.14 19.70 -2.35
N ILE A 49 6.05 20.46 -2.37
CA ILE A 49 6.04 21.85 -1.92
C ILE A 49 6.12 21.87 -0.38
N GLN A 50 7.33 21.94 0.16
CA GLN A 50 7.55 22.22 1.58
C GLN A 50 7.26 23.70 1.81
N LYS A 51 6.26 24.04 2.64
CA LYS A 51 6.24 25.38 3.25
C LYS A 51 7.48 25.46 4.13
N ARG A 52 8.48 26.21 3.67
CA ARG A 52 9.65 26.56 4.47
C ARG A 52 9.11 27.29 5.71
N GLN A 53 9.18 26.66 6.88
CA GLN A 53 9.07 27.41 8.12
C GLN A 53 10.30 28.32 8.14
N GLU A 54 10.10 29.61 7.89
CA GLU A 54 11.10 30.62 8.19
C GLU A 54 11.26 30.61 9.71
N ASN A 55 12.28 29.88 10.18
CA ASN A 55 12.71 29.98 11.57
C ASN A 55 13.21 31.42 11.77
N SER A 56 12.43 32.22 12.51
CA SER A 56 12.85 33.50 13.07
C SER A 56 13.96 33.30 14.09
#